data_AF-A0A415A9B7-F1
#
_entry.id   AF-A0A415A9B7-F1
#
_cell.length_a   1.000
_cell.length_b   1.000
_cell.length_c   1.000
_cell.angle_alpha   90.00
_cell.angle_beta   90.00
_cell.angle_gamma   90.00
#
_symmetry.space_group_name_H-M   'P 1'
#
loop_
_entity.id
_entity.type
_entity.pdbx_description
1 polymer ?
#
loop_
_entity_poly.entity_id
_entity_poly.type
_entity_poly.pdbx_seq_one_letter_code
_entity_poly.pdbx_strand_id
1 'polypeptide(L)' 'MLMKKILNVSEMKQVRGGAQTSSLCGEGEQLYTCVTIWQGGASTSGSVCATSRAMAKTSLNLAYHAQFVKEDVRVIRCL' A
#
# COMPACT_ATOMS: atom_id res chain seq x y z
N MET A 1 0.20 19.85 -20.27
CA MET A 1 -0.08 19.99 -18.82
C MET A 1 -1.25 19.09 -18.49
N LEU A 2 -1.05 17.99 -17.75
CA LEU A 2 -2.17 17.17 -17.28
C LEU A 2 -2.95 17.98 -16.23
N MET A 3 -4.21 18.31 -16.51
CA MET A 3 -5.11 18.92 -15.52
C MET A 3 -5.27 17.96 -14.34
N LYS A 4 -4.84 18.37 -13.15
CA LYS A 4 -5.11 17.66 -11.91
C LYS A 4 -6.57 17.91 -11.53
N LYS A 5 -7.45 16.98 -11.89
CA LYS A 5 -8.84 16.98 -11.41
C LYS A 5 -8.84 16.69 -9.91
N ILE A 6 -9.42 17.59 -9.12
CA ILE A 6 -9.71 17.33 -7.71
C ILE A 6 -10.95 16.42 -7.68
N LEU A 7 -10.81 15.24 -7.10
CA LEU A 7 -11.90 14.28 -6.97
C LEU A 7 -12.91 14.78 -5.93
N ASN A 8 -14.20 14.64 -6.23
CA ASN A 8 -15.25 14.90 -5.24
C ASN A 8 -15.34 13.76 -4.21
N VAL A 9 -16.08 13.95 -3.12
CA VAL A 9 -16.18 12.96 -2.02
C VAL A 9 -16.67 11.59 -2.50
N SER A 10 -17.59 11.54 -3.46
CA SER A 10 -18.10 10.28 -4.02
C SER A 10 -17.06 9.58 -4.89
N GLU A 11 -16.31 10.35 -5.69
CA GLU A 11 -15.19 9.84 -6.50
C GLU A 11 -14.03 9.38 -5.63
N MET A 12 -13.69 10.11 -4.56
CA MET A 12 -12.68 9.70 -3.58
C MET A 12 -13.06 8.37 -2.92
N LYS A 13 -14.34 8.14 -2.61
CA LYS A 13 -14.83 6.84 -2.11
C LYS A 13 -14.73 5.71 -3.14
N GLN A 14 -14.63 6.02 -4.42
CA GLN A 14 -14.43 5.05 -5.50
C GLN A 14 -12.95 4.79 -5.81
N VAL A 15 -12.03 5.61 -5.29
CA VAL A 15 -10.59 5.34 -5.39
C VAL A 15 -10.30 4.10 -4.56
N ARG A 16 -10.36 2.95 -5.23
CA ARG A 16 -9.86 1.69 -4.68
C ARG A 16 -8.34 1.76 -4.82
N GLY A 17 -7.64 1.63 -3.70
CA GLY A 17 -6.20 1.43 -3.71
C GLY A 17 -5.83 0.29 -4.67
N GLY A 18 -4.69 0.41 -5.32
CA GLY A 18 -4.26 -0.47 -6.39
C GLY A 18 -2.84 -0.18 -6.83
N ALA A 19 -2.27 -1.09 -7.62
CA ALA A 19 -0.97 -0.89 -8.24
C ALA A 19 -1.06 0.19 -9.33
N GLN A 20 -0.35 1.30 -9.16
CA GLN A 20 -0.25 2.35 -10.17
C GLN A 20 1.20 2.66 -10.47
N THR A 21 1.51 2.99 -11.72
CA THR A 21 2.83 3.56 -12.04
C THR A 21 2.95 4.91 -11.33
N SER A 22 4.10 5.14 -10.69
CA SER A 22 4.36 6.36 -9.93
C SER A 22 5.80 6.79 -10.16
N SER A 23 6.03 8.09 -10.31
CA SER A 23 7.38 8.67 -10.39
C SER A 23 8.15 8.58 -9.06
N LEU A 24 7.51 8.09 -8.00
CA LEU A 24 8.13 7.82 -6.70
C LEU A 24 8.79 6.44 -6.64
N CYS A 25 8.47 5.54 -7.57
CA CYS A 25 8.99 4.18 -7.59
C CYS A 25 10.09 4.01 -8.63
N GLY A 26 10.94 2.99 -8.43
CA GLY A 26 11.99 2.67 -9.38
C GLY A 26 11.44 2.24 -10.74
N GLU A 27 12.31 2.20 -11.75
CA GLU A 27 11.95 1.69 -13.07
C GLU A 27 11.47 0.22 -12.96
N GLY A 28 10.31 -0.09 -13.55
CA GLY A 28 9.69 -1.41 -13.48
C GLY A 28 8.90 -1.69 -12.19
N GLU A 29 8.82 -0.74 -11.26
CA GLU A 29 8.00 -0.86 -10.06
C GLU A 29 6.65 -0.13 -10.20
N GLN A 30 5.67 -0.62 -9.46
CA GLN A 30 4.39 0.03 -9.26
C GLN A 30 4.21 0.37 -7.79
N LEU A 31 3.48 1.45 -7.53
CA LEU A 31 3.07 1.84 -6.20
C LEU A 31 1.81 1.05 -5.82
N TYR A 32 1.97 0.07 -4.93
CA TYR A 32 0.88 -0.76 -4.40
C TYR A 32 0.31 -0.13 -3.15
N THR A 33 -1.02 -0.10 -3.03
CA THR A 33 -1.67 0.26 -1.76
C THR A 33 -1.83 -0.99 -0.91
N CYS A 34 -1.31 -0.97 0.31
CA CYS A 34 -1.40 -2.06 1.25
C CYS A 34 -2.15 -1.64 2.52
N VAL A 35 -2.94 -2.56 3.05
CA VAL A 35 -3.63 -2.44 4.34
C VAL A 35 -3.11 -3.52 5.26
N THR A 36 -2.66 -3.11 6.43
CA THR A 36 -2.25 -3.98 7.53
C THR A 36 -3.33 -3.97 8.60
N ILE A 37 -3.82 -5.15 8.95
CA ILE A 37 -4.74 -5.38 10.06
C ILE A 37 -3.91 -5.91 11.23
N TRP A 38 -3.99 -5.23 12.37
CA TRP A 38 -3.25 -5.55 13.59
C TRP A 38 -4.06 -6.51 14.47
N GLN A 39 -3.42 -7.20 15.42
CA GLN A 39 -4.08 -8.16 16.33
C GLN A 39 -5.22 -7.51 17.14
N GLY A 40 -5.12 -6.21 17.46
CA GLY A 40 -6.18 -5.43 18.11
C GLY A 40 -7.33 -5.00 17.20
N GLY A 41 -7.36 -5.44 15.94
CA GLY A 41 -8.42 -5.11 14.97
C GLY A 41 -8.28 -3.75 14.29
N ALA A 42 -7.36 -2.90 14.75
CA ALA A 42 -6.99 -1.68 14.04
C ALA A 42 -6.47 -1.99 12.63
N SER A 43 -6.71 -1.09 11.69
CA SER A 43 -6.17 -1.19 10.34
C SER A 43 -5.42 0.08 9.96
N THR A 44 -4.23 -0.09 9.40
CA THR A 44 -3.45 1.01 8.80
C THR A 44 -3.29 0.77 7.31
N SER A 45 -3.29 1.84 6.53
CA SER A 45 -3.09 1.80 5.09
C SER A 45 -1.88 2.62 4.69
N GLY A 46 -1.10 2.12 3.74
CA GLY A 46 0.04 2.83 3.17
C GLY A 46 0.30 2.39 1.74
N SER A 47 1.27 3.03 1.10
CA SER A 47 1.70 2.70 -0.25
C SER A 47 3.15 2.23 -0.25
N VAL A 48 3.46 1.21 -1.05
CA VAL A 48 4.81 0.65 -1.17
C VAL A 48 5.16 0.43 -2.64
N CYS A 49 6.37 0.80 -3.03
CA CYS A 49 6.89 0.49 -4.37
C CYS A 49 7.33 -0.97 -4.41
N ALA A 50 6.89 -1.70 -5.42
CA ALA A 50 7.31 -3.07 -5.67
C ALA A 50 7.08 -3.46 -7.13
N THR A 51 7.76 -4.52 -7.59
CA THR A 51 7.55 -5.09 -8.92
C THR A 51 6.30 -5.97 -9.02
N SER A 52 5.77 -6.43 -7.87
CA SER A 52 4.55 -7.22 -7.81
C SER A 52 3.84 -7.07 -6.46
N ARG A 53 2.56 -7.42 -6.41
CA ARG A 53 1.77 -7.45 -5.16
C ARG A 53 2.37 -8.36 -4.09
N ALA A 54 2.95 -9.50 -4.49
CA ALA A 54 3.61 -10.43 -3.58
C ALA A 54 4.88 -9.80 -2.99
N MET A 55 5.62 -9.04 -3.80
CA MET A 55 6.80 -8.32 -3.34
C MET A 55 6.44 -7.15 -2.43
N ALA A 56 5.40 -6.40 -2.73
CA ALA A 56 4.86 -5.37 -1.82
C ALA A 56 4.56 -5.92 -0.43
N LYS A 57 3.88 -7.07 -0.35
CA LYS A 57 3.59 -7.76 0.92
C LYS A 57 4.87 -8.23 1.62
N THR A 58 5.84 -8.76 0.87
CA THR A 58 7.12 -9.24 1.42
C THR A 58 7.93 -8.09 2.00
N SER A 59 8.05 -6.97 1.28
CA SER A 59 8.74 -5.76 1.76
C SER A 59 8.13 -5.23 3.06
N LEU A 60 6.80 -5.23 3.19
CA LEU A 60 6.14 -4.85 4.45
C LEU A 60 6.44 -5.84 5.58
N ASN A 61 6.40 -7.15 5.32
CA ASN A 61 6.77 -8.13 6.34
C ASN A 61 8.21 -7.92 6.84
N LEU A 62 9.17 -7.69 5.94
CA LEU A 62 10.56 -7.42 6.30
C LEU A 62 10.68 -6.13 7.13
N ALA A 63 9.99 -5.07 6.74
CA ALA A 63 9.96 -3.81 7.50
C ALA A 63 9.39 -4.00 8.91
N TYR A 64 8.28 -4.73 9.06
CA TYR A 64 7.69 -5.01 10.37
C TYR A 64 8.55 -5.93 11.24
N HIS A 65 9.28 -6.88 10.62
CA HIS A 65 10.28 -7.67 11.34
C HIS A 65 11.42 -6.79 11.86
N ALA A 66 11.97 -5.89 11.02
CA ALA A 66 13.04 -4.98 11.40
C ALA A 66 12.61 -3.97 12.49
N GLN A 67 11.31 -3.64 12.53
CA GLN A 67 10.70 -2.78 13.55
C GLN A 67 10.25 -3.54 14.80
N PHE A 68 10.43 -4.87 14.86
CA PHE A 68 10.00 -5.72 15.97
C PHE A 68 8.49 -5.71 16.26
N VAL A 69 7.66 -5.39 15.25
CA VAL A 69 6.18 -5.32 15.38
C VAL A 69 5.47 -6.41 14.57
N LYS A 70 6.20 -7.36 14.00
CA LYS A 70 5.62 -8.41 13.13
C LYS A 70 4.58 -9.27 13.85
N GLU A 71 4.76 -9.55 15.13
CA GLU A 71 3.85 -10.38 15.93
C GLU A 71 2.46 -9.73 16.10
N ASP A 72 2.41 -8.39 16.06
CA ASP A 72 1.17 -7.63 16.11
C ASP A 72 0.44 -7.59 14.77
N VAL A 73 1.08 -8.05 13.68
CA VAL A 73 0.49 -8.05 12.34
C VAL A 73 -0.35 -9.32 12.13
N ARG A 74 -1.67 -9.15 12.03
CA ARG A 74 -2.62 -10.23 11.74
C ARG A 74 -2.73 -10.52 10.25
N VAL A 75 -2.91 -9.48 9.42
CA VAL A 75 -3.08 -9.64 7.96
C VAL A 75 -2.45 -8.45 7.24
N ILE A 76 -1.80 -8.72 6.10
CA ILE A 76 -1.40 -7.69 5.13
C ILE A 76 -2.10 -7.99 3.80
N ARG A 77 -2.79 -7.00 3.25
CA ARG A 77 -3.46 -7.04 1.94
C ARG A 77 -2.95 -5.90 1.07
N CYS A 78 -2.28 -6.23 -0.02
CA CYS A 78 -1.86 -5.27 -1.03
C CYS A 78 -2.77 -5.38 -2.26
N LEU A 79 -3.13 -4.25 -2.86
CA LEU A 79 -3.97 -4.15 -4.05
C LEU A 79 -3.14 -3.68 -5.23
#